data_AF-A0A9R0WM15-F1
#
_entry.id   AF-A0A9R0WM15-F1
#
_cell.length_a   1.000
_cell.length_b   1.000
_cell.length_c   1.000
_cell.angle_alpha   90.00
_cell.angle_beta   90.00
_cell.angle_gamma   90.00
#
_symmetry.space_group_name_H-M   'P 1'
#
loop_
_entity.id
_entity.type
_entity.pdbx_description
1 polymer ?
#
loop_
_entity_poly.entity_id
_entity_poly.type
_entity_poly.pdbx_seq_one_letter_code
_entity_poly.pdbx_strand_id
1 'polypeptide(L)'
;MNSRPHHFCCFEQDNGVEQCPWLDSPDNLNYSLQGVEPRTWGGIASIMFQQQQPQPQPQRQQQQEDVMSSATSSPASTLYSPMPYAFAGTSVQELSSDQCSVRLISLLYQCASEVAAGEFDRANLCLEHIMQLASLDAPHTLQRLAAVFADALACKLLKLLPGLSRALLSSSSSDDAHLVPAARRHMFDMLPFLKLAYLTTNHAIVEAMEGERFVHVVDLSGPAANPAQWIALFHSFRGRRDGTPNLRITAVHESKEFLAGMSAVLVREAEAFDIPFQFNAVEARLEDMDFDALRHNLRVRSGEALAVSVALQLHRLLAADDTGGRRQGGLTPLQIIARSSPSSFGELLERELNTRLQLSPDASAFSSMSPQSPIGGHFPAVGQQRPKIGSFLSAVKALSPKIMVVTEQEANHNGAAFHERFDEALNYYASLFDCLERAAAAQRGSAAAERARVERSVLGEEIRSIVACEGGERKERHERARQWAGRMEAAGMERVGLSYSGAMEARKLLQRSGWGGYEVRHDAEGHCFFLCWHKKPLYAVTAWRPAGYHHSGGARSR
;
A
#
# COMPACT_ATOMS: atom_id res chain seq x y z
N MET A 1 15.85 37.25 -10.77
CA MET A 1 16.70 36.98 -9.59
C MET A 1 16.34 35.59 -9.10
N ASN A 2 17.25 34.64 -9.30
CA ASN A 2 17.03 33.20 -9.20
C ASN A 2 16.93 32.73 -7.74
N SER A 3 15.78 32.19 -7.36
CA SER A 3 15.61 31.41 -6.13
C SER A 3 16.11 29.98 -6.35
N ARG A 4 17.17 29.59 -5.63
CA ARG A 4 17.67 28.20 -5.58
C ARG A 4 16.72 27.33 -4.73
N PRO A 5 16.44 26.07 -5.10
CA PRO A 5 15.74 25.14 -4.22
C PRO A 5 16.67 24.64 -3.12
N HIS A 6 16.14 24.46 -1.91
CA HIS A 6 16.87 23.96 -0.74
C HIS A 6 17.47 22.57 -1.01
N HIS A 7 18.80 22.50 -1.00
CA HIS A 7 19.55 21.23 -0.97
C HIS A 7 19.34 20.55 0.38
N PHE A 8 18.84 19.32 0.37
CA PHE A 8 19.06 18.35 1.46
C PHE A 8 20.56 18.03 1.47
N CYS A 9 21.35 18.72 2.30
CA CYS A 9 22.74 18.34 2.55
C CYS A 9 23.23 18.97 3.86
N CYS A 10 23.23 18.18 4.94
CA CYS A 10 24.05 18.42 6.14
C CYS A 10 24.49 17.05 6.69
N PHE A 11 25.64 16.55 6.21
CA PHE A 11 26.47 15.59 6.95
C PHE A 11 27.80 16.28 7.20
N GLU A 12 27.94 16.95 8.34
CA GLU A 12 29.25 17.31 8.87
C GLU A 12 29.79 16.12 9.67
N GLN A 13 31.03 15.74 9.33
CA GLN A 13 31.84 14.81 10.11
C GLN A 13 32.38 15.57 11.32
N ASP A 14 32.12 15.05 12.52
CA ASP A 14 32.95 15.38 13.68
C ASP A 14 33.52 14.08 14.26
N ASN A 15 34.84 13.99 14.18
CA ASN A 15 35.67 12.99 14.83
C ASN A 15 35.78 13.35 16.32
N GLY A 16 35.02 12.66 17.16
CA GLY A 16 35.16 12.72 18.61
C GLY A 16 34.71 11.41 19.22
N VAL A 17 35.65 10.66 19.79
CA VAL A 17 35.35 9.47 20.59
C VAL A 17 34.75 9.95 21.91
N GLU A 18 33.41 10.00 21.99
CA GLU A 18 32.71 10.02 23.28
C GLU A 18 31.98 8.69 23.46
N GLN A 19 32.36 7.95 24.50
CA GLN A 19 31.66 6.76 24.96
C GLN A 19 30.25 7.16 25.43
N CYS A 20 29.21 6.70 24.73
CA CYS A 20 27.82 6.90 25.16
C CYS A 20 27.42 5.85 26.22
N PRO A 21 26.99 6.26 27.43
CA PRO A 21 26.55 5.35 28.49
C PRO A 21 25.08 4.97 28.29
N TRP A 22 24.78 4.10 27.34
CA TRP A 22 23.45 3.46 27.19
C TRP A 22 23.55 2.01 26.69
N LEU A 23 24.70 1.36 26.93
CA LEU A 23 25.03 0.02 26.42
C LEU A 23 24.32 -1.15 27.13
N ASP A 24 23.54 -0.91 28.19
CA ASP A 24 22.99 -1.98 29.03
C ASP A 24 21.46 -1.96 29.12
N SER A 25 20.75 -1.96 27.99
CA SER A 25 19.31 -2.31 27.99
C SER A 25 19.06 -3.60 27.20
N PRO A 26 18.79 -4.74 27.88
CA PRO A 26 18.57 -6.04 27.23
C PRO A 26 17.28 -6.13 26.40
N ASP A 27 16.45 -5.08 26.37
CA ASP A 27 15.17 -5.05 25.63
C ASP A 27 15.32 -4.86 24.11
N ASN A 28 16.54 -4.65 23.59
CA ASN A 28 16.80 -4.40 22.17
C ASN A 28 17.17 -5.66 21.34
N LEU A 29 17.23 -6.85 21.94
CA LEU A 29 17.88 -8.01 21.30
C LEU A 29 17.01 -9.24 21.04
N ASN A 30 15.69 -9.22 21.24
CA ASN A 30 14.84 -10.34 20.82
C ASN A 30 13.39 -9.90 20.59
N TYR A 31 12.96 -9.85 19.33
CA TYR A 31 11.54 -9.75 18.99
C TYR A 31 11.14 -10.92 18.09
N SER A 32 10.48 -11.91 18.69
CA SER A 32 9.68 -12.88 17.95
C SER A 32 8.49 -12.13 17.32
N LEU A 33 8.27 -12.31 16.01
CA LEU A 33 7.13 -11.73 15.29
C LEU A 33 5.78 -12.35 15.67
N GLN A 34 5.73 -13.25 16.66
CA GLN A 34 4.49 -13.67 17.28
C GLN A 34 4.06 -12.65 18.35
N GLY A 35 3.22 -11.69 17.95
CA GLY A 35 2.41 -10.92 18.90
C GLY A 35 2.81 -9.47 19.16
N VAL A 36 2.99 -8.64 18.12
CA VAL A 36 2.77 -7.19 18.33
C VAL A 36 1.26 -7.01 18.52
N GLU A 37 0.81 -6.95 19.77
CA GLU A 37 -0.59 -6.72 20.10
C GLU A 37 -1.07 -5.38 19.50
N PRO A 38 -2.20 -5.34 18.79
CA PRO A 38 -2.71 -4.12 18.19
C PRO A 38 -3.07 -3.02 19.22
N ARG A 39 -3.13 -3.36 20.52
CA ARG A 39 -3.28 -2.43 21.65
C ARG A 39 -2.15 -1.40 21.77
N THR A 40 -1.02 -1.63 21.10
CA THR A 40 0.15 -0.74 21.15
C THR A 40 0.25 0.24 19.97
N TRP A 41 -0.70 0.18 19.02
CA TRP A 41 -0.75 1.11 17.89
C TRP A 41 -1.19 2.49 18.36
N GLY A 42 -0.60 3.55 17.80
CA GLY A 42 -1.01 4.94 18.04
C GLY A 42 -2.04 5.42 17.02
N GLY A 43 -2.74 6.51 17.34
CA GLY A 43 -3.64 7.21 16.40
C GLY A 43 -4.93 6.46 16.07
N ILE A 44 -5.46 6.69 14.88
CA ILE A 44 -6.77 6.21 14.42
C ILE A 44 -6.80 4.69 14.30
N ALA A 45 -5.67 4.07 13.95
CA ALA A 45 -5.55 2.62 13.90
C ALA A 45 -5.79 1.95 15.27
N SER A 46 -5.46 2.64 16.38
CA SER A 46 -5.77 2.18 17.74
C SER A 46 -7.27 2.25 18.03
N ILE A 47 -7.91 3.35 17.62
CA ILE A 47 -9.35 3.59 17.79
C ILE A 47 -10.14 2.54 17.00
N MET A 48 -9.75 2.28 15.75
CA MET A 48 -10.34 1.23 14.91
C MET A 48 -10.25 -0.14 15.59
N PHE A 49 -9.07 -0.52 16.09
CA PHE A 49 -8.90 -1.80 16.77
C PHE A 49 -9.74 -1.91 18.06
N GLN A 50 -9.85 -0.85 18.86
CA GLN A 50 -10.69 -0.86 20.06
C GLN A 50 -12.16 -1.06 19.73
N GLN A 51 -12.66 -0.49 18.64
CA GLN A 51 -14.06 -0.64 18.24
C GLN A 51 -14.40 -2.01 17.65
N GLN A 52 -13.41 -2.78 17.23
CA GLN A 52 -13.59 -4.15 16.71
C GLN A 52 -13.67 -5.21 17.82
N GLN A 53 -13.34 -4.90 19.09
CA GLN A 53 -13.43 -5.87 20.17
C GLN A 53 -14.88 -6.07 20.63
N PRO A 54 -15.34 -7.32 20.87
CA PRO A 54 -16.65 -7.56 21.44
C PRO A 54 -16.75 -6.92 22.82
N GLN A 55 -17.77 -6.09 23.05
CA GLN A 55 -17.98 -5.46 24.36
C GLN A 55 -18.27 -6.50 25.44
N PRO A 56 -17.69 -6.39 26.65
CA PRO A 56 -18.06 -7.25 27.76
C PRO A 56 -19.53 -6.99 28.16
N GLN A 57 -20.32 -8.06 28.28
CA GLN A 57 -21.71 -7.97 28.72
C GLN A 57 -21.80 -7.32 30.11
N PRO A 58 -22.67 -6.31 30.32
CA PRO A 58 -22.85 -5.72 31.64
C PRO A 58 -23.49 -6.74 32.59
N GLN A 59 -22.81 -7.00 33.71
CA GLN A 59 -23.34 -7.81 34.81
C GLN A 59 -24.58 -7.13 35.39
N ARG A 60 -25.72 -7.84 35.39
CA ARG A 60 -26.94 -7.42 36.09
C ARG A 60 -26.65 -7.33 37.59
N GLN A 61 -26.49 -6.12 38.12
CA GLN A 61 -26.64 -5.87 39.54
C GLN A 61 -28.12 -5.74 39.87
N GLN A 62 -28.60 -6.63 40.75
CA GLN A 62 -29.93 -6.57 41.36
C GLN A 62 -30.05 -5.26 42.16
N GLN A 63 -30.95 -4.37 41.72
CA GLN A 63 -31.46 -3.30 42.57
C GLN A 63 -32.65 -3.85 43.37
N GLN A 64 -32.53 -3.75 44.67
CA GLN A 64 -33.53 -4.07 45.67
C GLN A 64 -34.55 -2.91 45.70
N GLU A 65 -35.83 -3.24 45.49
CA GLU A 65 -36.95 -2.33 45.62
C GLU A 65 -37.17 -1.95 47.09
N ASP A 66 -37.25 -0.66 47.39
CA ASP A 66 -37.92 -0.16 48.59
C ASP A 66 -39.09 0.73 48.19
N VAL A 67 -40.26 0.31 48.66
CA VAL A 67 -41.58 0.92 48.51
C VAL A 67 -41.85 1.83 49.71
N MET A 68 -42.40 3.04 49.48
CA MET A 68 -43.49 3.71 50.25
C MET A 68 -43.63 5.16 49.74
N SER A 69 -44.66 5.51 48.98
CA SER A 69 -46.04 5.91 49.38
C SER A 69 -46.15 7.34 49.97
N SER A 70 -46.78 8.26 49.22
CA SER A 70 -47.97 9.01 49.68
C SER A 70 -48.55 9.95 48.60
N ALA A 71 -49.89 9.93 48.51
CA ALA A 71 -50.76 10.59 47.54
C ALA A 71 -51.04 12.08 47.83
N THR A 72 -51.45 12.85 46.81
CA THR A 72 -52.72 13.59 46.61
C THR A 72 -52.31 14.99 46.09
N SER A 73 -53.00 15.79 45.27
CA SER A 73 -54.36 15.90 44.75
C SER A 73 -54.32 16.87 43.54
N SER A 74 -55.27 16.78 42.61
CA SER A 74 -55.57 17.87 41.65
C SER A 74 -56.56 18.86 42.27
N PRO A 75 -56.62 20.11 41.76
CA PRO A 75 -57.80 20.42 40.94
C PRO A 75 -57.50 21.29 39.70
N ALA A 76 -58.41 21.20 38.75
CA ALA A 76 -58.48 22.00 37.53
C ALA A 76 -58.99 23.43 37.78
N SER A 77 -58.58 24.41 36.97
CA SER A 77 -59.43 25.39 36.27
C SER A 77 -58.60 26.40 35.44
N THR A 78 -58.71 26.28 34.12
CA THR A 78 -58.98 27.32 33.11
C THR A 78 -58.15 28.62 33.09
N LEU A 79 -57.44 28.90 31.98
CA LEU A 79 -57.80 29.95 31.01
C LEU A 79 -56.88 29.99 29.79
N TYR A 80 -57.52 30.22 28.65
CA TYR A 80 -57.04 30.30 27.28
C TYR A 80 -56.11 31.52 27.06
N SER A 81 -54.92 31.32 26.48
CA SER A 81 -54.32 32.26 25.53
C SER A 81 -53.09 31.68 24.80
N PRO A 82 -52.81 32.13 23.56
CA PRO A 82 -52.29 31.29 22.50
C PRO A 82 -50.76 31.18 22.47
N MET A 83 -50.29 30.01 22.04
CA MET A 83 -48.91 29.75 21.63
C MET A 83 -48.47 30.71 20.53
N PRO A 84 -47.30 31.37 20.67
CA PRO A 84 -46.51 31.75 19.51
C PRO A 84 -45.90 30.47 18.94
N TYR A 85 -46.17 30.20 17.66
CA TYR A 85 -45.42 29.24 16.86
C TYR A 85 -43.93 29.63 16.92
N ALA A 86 -43.17 29.00 17.82
CA ALA A 86 -41.75 28.85 17.63
C ALA A 86 -41.58 27.80 16.54
N PHE A 87 -41.15 28.24 15.36
CA PHE A 87 -40.53 27.36 14.38
C PHE A 87 -39.56 26.45 15.13
N ALA A 88 -39.88 25.16 15.23
CA ALA A 88 -38.93 24.14 15.60
C ALA A 88 -37.93 24.06 14.44
N GLY A 89 -36.95 24.96 14.45
CA GLY A 89 -35.68 24.68 13.82
C GLY A 89 -35.17 23.43 14.51
N THR A 90 -35.21 22.31 13.81
CA THR A 90 -34.42 21.13 14.14
C THR A 90 -33.00 21.62 14.38
N SER A 91 -32.60 21.75 15.65
CA SER A 91 -31.21 21.91 15.99
C SER A 91 -30.54 20.64 15.50
N VAL A 92 -29.83 20.72 14.38
CA VAL A 92 -28.88 19.69 13.97
C VAL A 92 -27.89 19.63 15.12
N GLN A 93 -28.03 18.62 15.97
CA GLN A 93 -27.09 18.40 17.05
C GLN A 93 -25.77 18.06 16.37
N GLU A 94 -24.85 19.02 16.32
CA GLU A 94 -23.51 18.79 15.80
C GLU A 94 -22.88 17.66 16.61
N LEU A 95 -22.64 16.52 15.96
CA LEU A 95 -21.97 15.39 16.59
C LEU A 95 -20.58 15.84 17.03
N SER A 96 -20.14 15.39 18.22
CA SER A 96 -18.75 15.58 18.59
C SER A 96 -17.84 14.83 17.60
N SER A 97 -16.60 15.30 17.45
CA SER A 97 -15.61 14.66 16.56
C SER A 97 -15.45 13.16 16.85
N ASP A 98 -15.53 12.77 18.12
CA ASP A 98 -15.42 11.37 18.56
C ASP A 98 -16.66 10.53 18.19
N GLN A 99 -17.86 11.10 18.35
CA GLN A 99 -19.11 10.42 17.97
C GLN A 99 -19.22 10.27 16.45
N CYS A 100 -18.81 11.29 15.69
CA CYS A 100 -18.70 11.24 14.24
C CYS A 100 -17.73 10.13 13.80
N SER A 101 -16.58 10.03 14.47
CA SER A 101 -15.56 9.03 14.19
C SER A 101 -16.04 7.59 14.42
N VAL A 102 -16.64 7.31 15.57
CA VAL A 102 -17.23 5.98 15.87
C VAL A 102 -18.32 5.63 14.85
N ARG A 103 -19.18 6.60 14.51
CA ARG A 103 -20.25 6.41 13.54
C ARG A 103 -19.71 6.09 12.15
N LEU A 104 -18.68 6.80 11.69
CA LEU A 104 -18.04 6.57 10.39
C LEU A 104 -17.42 5.18 10.29
N ILE A 105 -16.71 4.71 11.32
CA ILE A 105 -16.13 3.36 11.34
C ILE A 105 -17.24 2.31 11.20
N SER A 106 -18.30 2.42 12.00
CA SER A 106 -19.45 1.50 11.92
C SER A 106 -20.12 1.51 10.54
N LEU A 107 -20.33 2.69 9.96
CA LEU A 107 -20.93 2.84 8.63
C LEU A 107 -20.04 2.23 7.53
N LEU A 108 -18.71 2.38 7.61
CA LEU A 108 -17.78 1.80 6.64
C LEU A 108 -17.85 0.27 6.62
N TYR A 109 -17.83 -0.38 7.79
CA TYR A 109 -17.98 -1.84 7.88
C TYR A 109 -19.35 -2.32 7.42
N GLN A 110 -20.41 -1.59 7.80
CA GLN A 110 -21.76 -1.90 7.34
C GLN A 110 -21.84 -1.79 5.81
N CYS A 111 -21.36 -0.69 5.24
CA CYS A 111 -21.35 -0.48 3.79
C CYS A 111 -20.57 -1.57 3.06
N ALA A 112 -19.39 -1.95 3.56
CA ALA A 112 -18.60 -3.03 2.99
C ALA A 112 -19.36 -4.36 3.01
N SER A 113 -20.07 -4.66 4.09
CA SER A 113 -20.91 -5.87 4.19
C SER A 113 -22.05 -5.85 3.19
N GLU A 114 -22.78 -4.74 3.06
CA GLU A 114 -23.90 -4.62 2.12
C GLU A 114 -23.42 -4.70 0.66
N VAL A 115 -22.27 -4.06 0.33
CA VAL A 115 -21.64 -4.17 -0.99
C VAL A 115 -21.21 -5.61 -1.28
N ALA A 116 -20.66 -6.33 -0.29
CA ALA A 116 -20.26 -7.72 -0.44
C ALA A 116 -21.47 -8.66 -0.63
N ALA A 117 -22.60 -8.35 0.00
CA ALA A 117 -23.86 -9.08 -0.15
C ALA A 117 -24.56 -8.80 -1.50
N GLY A 118 -24.22 -7.67 -2.15
CA GLY A 118 -24.88 -7.21 -3.36
C GLY A 118 -26.19 -6.47 -3.10
N GLU A 119 -26.41 -6.01 -1.86
CA GLU A 119 -27.61 -5.29 -1.44
C GLU A 119 -27.52 -3.81 -1.83
N PHE A 120 -27.84 -3.49 -3.08
CA PHE A 120 -27.66 -2.15 -3.65
C PHE A 120 -28.32 -1.03 -2.85
N ASP A 121 -29.59 -1.17 -2.48
CA ASP A 121 -30.32 -0.11 -1.78
C ASP A 121 -29.73 0.18 -0.40
N ARG A 122 -29.34 -0.88 0.32
CA ARG A 122 -28.70 -0.76 1.64
C ARG A 122 -27.30 -0.17 1.54
N ALA A 123 -26.51 -0.61 0.56
CA ALA A 123 -25.20 -0.03 0.27
C ALA A 123 -25.32 1.46 -0.08
N ASN A 124 -26.29 1.85 -0.91
CA ASN A 124 -26.56 3.24 -1.26
C ASN A 124 -26.91 4.10 -0.05
N LEU A 125 -27.80 3.62 0.84
CA LEU A 125 -28.14 4.31 2.09
C LEU A 125 -26.92 4.48 3.01
N CYS A 126 -26.04 3.47 3.08
CA CYS A 126 -24.81 3.58 3.85
C CYS A 126 -23.87 4.64 3.25
N LEU A 127 -23.68 4.64 1.93
CA LEU A 127 -22.86 5.62 1.22
C LEU A 127 -23.40 7.04 1.42
N GLU A 128 -24.71 7.25 1.33
CA GLU A 128 -25.36 8.54 1.58
C GLU A 128 -25.02 9.07 2.98
N HIS A 129 -25.17 8.24 4.02
CA HIS A 129 -24.81 8.63 5.38
C HIS A 129 -23.30 8.90 5.56
N ILE A 130 -22.43 8.14 4.89
CA ILE A 130 -20.99 8.40 4.96
C ILE A 130 -20.66 9.74 4.32
N MET A 131 -21.23 10.04 3.14
CA MET A 131 -20.99 11.31 2.43
C MET A 131 -21.51 12.55 3.16
N GLN A 132 -22.50 12.40 4.04
CA GLN A 132 -22.93 13.48 4.93
C GLN A 132 -21.91 13.78 6.04
N LEU A 133 -21.06 12.82 6.40
CA LEU A 133 -20.12 12.89 7.52
C LEU A 133 -18.66 12.99 7.10
N ALA A 134 -18.34 12.67 5.84
CA ALA A 134 -16.99 12.52 5.32
C ALA A 134 -16.76 13.42 4.10
N SER A 135 -15.59 14.05 4.05
CA SER A 135 -15.14 14.85 2.91
C SER A 135 -13.61 14.76 2.77
N LEU A 136 -13.11 14.83 1.54
CA LEU A 136 -11.67 14.83 1.26
C LEU A 136 -10.97 16.09 1.82
N ASP A 137 -11.69 17.18 2.00
CA ASP A 137 -11.15 18.44 2.54
C ASP A 137 -11.42 18.58 4.05
N ALA A 138 -11.97 17.54 4.68
CA ALA A 138 -12.30 17.57 6.09
C ALA A 138 -11.04 17.77 6.96
N PRO A 139 -11.17 18.56 8.06
CA PRO A 139 -10.05 18.77 8.98
C PRO A 139 -9.66 17.46 9.68
N HIS A 140 -10.63 16.60 9.98
CA HIS A 140 -10.38 15.34 10.68
C HIS A 140 -9.92 14.22 9.72
N THR A 141 -8.82 13.57 10.05
CA THR A 141 -8.18 12.52 9.25
C THR A 141 -9.10 11.35 8.93
N LEU A 142 -9.90 10.87 9.91
CA LEU A 142 -10.84 9.77 9.67
C LEU A 142 -11.96 10.15 8.68
N GLN A 143 -12.38 11.42 8.64
CA GLN A 143 -13.39 11.87 7.68
C GLN A 143 -12.82 11.84 6.26
N ARG A 144 -11.56 12.25 6.07
CA ARG A 144 -10.90 12.15 4.77
C ARG A 144 -10.70 10.69 4.34
N LEU A 145 -10.26 9.84 5.25
CA LEU A 145 -10.10 8.39 5.01
C LEU A 145 -11.44 7.75 4.63
N ALA A 146 -12.51 8.04 5.38
CA ALA A 146 -13.83 7.52 5.11
C ALA A 146 -14.37 7.96 3.74
N ALA A 147 -14.07 9.19 3.32
CA ALA A 147 -14.45 9.68 1.99
C ALA A 147 -13.76 8.87 0.87
N VAL A 148 -12.47 8.55 1.02
CA VAL A 148 -11.73 7.73 0.06
C VAL A 148 -12.26 6.29 0.01
N PHE A 149 -12.54 5.68 1.17
CA PHE A 149 -13.11 4.33 1.22
C PHE A 149 -14.53 4.27 0.66
N ALA A 150 -15.36 5.30 0.89
CA ALA A 150 -16.69 5.40 0.31
C ALA A 150 -16.63 5.50 -1.22
N ASP A 151 -15.71 6.29 -1.79
CA ASP A 151 -15.48 6.34 -3.24
C ASP A 151 -15.11 4.96 -3.79
N ALA A 152 -14.21 4.24 -3.12
CA ALA A 152 -13.79 2.91 -3.54
C ALA A 152 -14.94 1.87 -3.45
N LEU A 153 -15.76 1.93 -2.39
CA LEU A 153 -16.95 1.09 -2.23
C LEU A 153 -18.02 1.40 -3.30
N ALA A 154 -18.26 2.68 -3.58
CA ALA A 154 -19.17 3.12 -4.64
C ALA A 154 -18.68 2.63 -6.02
N CYS A 155 -17.38 2.75 -6.30
CA CYS A 155 -16.77 2.20 -7.51
C CYS A 155 -16.96 0.68 -7.61
N LYS A 156 -16.79 -0.05 -6.50
CA LYS A 156 -17.05 -1.51 -6.46
C LYS A 156 -18.49 -1.84 -6.82
N LEU A 157 -19.44 -1.09 -6.25
CA LEU A 157 -20.87 -1.25 -6.51
C LEU A 157 -21.22 -0.93 -7.98
N LEU A 158 -20.67 0.16 -8.53
CA LEU A 158 -20.87 0.54 -9.94
C LEU A 158 -20.33 -0.50 -10.92
N LYS A 159 -19.24 -1.21 -10.58
CA LYS A 159 -18.69 -2.28 -11.42
C LYS A 159 -19.64 -3.48 -11.62
N LEU A 160 -20.68 -3.60 -10.80
CA LEU A 160 -21.77 -4.55 -11.02
C LEU A 160 -22.67 -4.17 -12.22
N LEU A 161 -22.56 -2.93 -12.71
CA LEU A 161 -23.26 -2.37 -13.86
C LEU A 161 -22.24 -1.96 -14.95
N PRO A 162 -21.75 -2.90 -15.78
CA PRO A 162 -20.59 -2.67 -16.64
C PRO A 162 -20.72 -1.52 -17.64
N GLY A 163 -21.94 -1.27 -18.12
CA GLY A 163 -22.22 -0.16 -19.04
C GLY A 163 -22.00 1.21 -18.39
N LEU A 164 -22.59 1.41 -17.20
CA LEU A 164 -22.42 2.64 -16.42
C LEU A 164 -21.00 2.79 -15.90
N SER A 165 -20.42 1.70 -15.38
CA SER A 165 -19.03 1.67 -14.94
C SER A 165 -18.07 2.12 -16.04
N ARG A 166 -18.22 1.58 -17.26
CA ARG A 166 -17.38 1.98 -18.39
C ARG A 166 -17.61 3.43 -18.79
N ALA A 167 -18.86 3.88 -18.84
CA ALA A 167 -19.19 5.26 -19.23
C ALA A 167 -18.67 6.30 -18.22
N LEU A 168 -18.73 6.01 -16.92
CA LEU A 168 -18.43 6.98 -15.85
C LEU A 168 -16.99 6.91 -15.35
N LEU A 169 -16.43 5.70 -15.21
CA LEU A 169 -15.10 5.52 -14.61
C LEU A 169 -13.96 5.59 -15.64
N SER A 170 -14.23 5.37 -16.92
CA SER A 170 -13.17 5.41 -17.95
C SER A 170 -12.71 6.84 -18.25
N SER A 171 -13.58 7.84 -18.04
CA SER A 171 -13.25 9.26 -18.19
C SER A 171 -12.49 9.83 -17.00
N SER A 172 -12.77 9.35 -15.78
CA SER A 172 -12.12 9.89 -14.56
C SER A 172 -10.66 9.46 -14.41
N SER A 173 -10.26 8.32 -14.98
CA SER A 173 -8.89 7.81 -14.81
C SER A 173 -7.81 8.51 -15.65
N SER A 174 -8.17 9.21 -16.74
CA SER A 174 -7.17 9.85 -17.61
C SER A 174 -6.76 11.25 -17.14
N ASP A 175 -7.71 12.00 -16.57
CA ASP A 175 -7.53 13.44 -16.38
C ASP A 175 -6.56 13.75 -15.24
N ASP A 176 -6.52 12.92 -14.19
CA ASP A 176 -5.65 13.11 -13.02
C ASP A 176 -4.30 12.37 -13.12
N ALA A 177 -4.07 11.57 -14.17
CA ALA A 177 -2.85 10.76 -14.31
C ALA A 177 -1.57 11.62 -14.27
N HIS A 178 -1.63 12.85 -14.78
CA HIS A 178 -0.52 13.80 -14.79
C HIS A 178 -0.16 14.34 -13.38
N LEU A 179 -1.05 14.20 -12.39
CA LEU A 179 -0.83 14.66 -11.02
C LEU A 179 -0.06 13.63 -10.18
N VAL A 180 -0.11 12.36 -10.56
CA VAL A 180 0.49 11.24 -9.81
C VAL A 180 2.00 11.41 -9.58
N PRO A 181 2.83 11.81 -10.56
CA PRO A 181 4.26 12.03 -10.32
C PRO A 181 4.54 13.11 -9.28
N ALA A 182 3.79 14.23 -9.31
CA ALA A 182 3.90 15.28 -8.32
C ALA A 182 3.45 14.79 -6.93
N ALA A 183 2.36 14.03 -6.87
CA ALA A 183 1.88 13.42 -5.63
C ALA A 183 2.92 12.47 -5.01
N ARG A 184 3.53 11.59 -5.81
CA ARG A 184 4.60 10.67 -5.34
C ARG A 184 5.80 11.43 -4.80
N ARG A 185 6.18 12.55 -5.45
CA ARG A 185 7.24 13.44 -4.94
C ARG A 185 6.86 14.04 -3.59
N HIS A 186 5.65 14.58 -3.44
CA HIS A 186 5.19 15.11 -2.15
C HIS A 186 5.14 14.03 -1.07
N MET A 187 4.72 12.80 -1.40
CA MET A 187 4.76 11.67 -0.47
C MET A 187 6.19 11.37 -0.03
N PHE A 188 7.14 11.33 -0.97
CA PHE A 188 8.55 11.16 -0.67
C PHE A 188 9.07 12.30 0.22
N ASP A 189 8.69 13.55 -0.02
CA ASP A 189 9.16 14.70 0.74
C ASP A 189 8.58 14.71 2.17
N MET A 190 7.28 14.44 2.32
CA MET A 190 6.58 14.44 3.62
C MET A 190 6.91 13.24 4.50
N LEU A 191 7.05 12.04 3.93
CA LEU A 191 7.19 10.80 4.70
C LEU A 191 8.64 10.28 4.69
N PRO A 192 9.10 9.62 5.76
CA PRO A 192 10.48 9.14 5.85
C PRO A 192 10.70 7.73 5.29
N PHE A 193 9.63 6.97 5.00
CA PHE A 193 9.73 5.53 4.70
C PHE A 193 10.69 5.22 3.55
N LEU A 194 10.52 5.84 2.38
CA LEU A 194 11.42 5.61 1.25
C LEU A 194 12.84 6.13 1.50
N LYS A 195 12.99 7.24 2.25
CA LYS A 195 14.32 7.75 2.62
C LYS A 195 15.10 6.74 3.48
N LEU A 196 14.41 6.12 4.45
CA LEU A 196 14.98 5.08 5.31
C LEU A 196 15.25 3.79 4.52
N ALA A 197 14.34 3.41 3.63
CA ALA A 197 14.52 2.26 2.75
C ALA A 197 15.74 2.42 1.85
N TYR A 198 15.94 3.60 1.25
CA TYR A 198 17.10 3.91 0.41
C TYR A 198 18.40 3.89 1.19
N LEU A 199 18.41 4.48 2.39
CA LEU A 199 19.59 4.45 3.26
C LEU A 199 19.98 3.01 3.59
N THR A 200 19.03 2.20 4.07
CA THR A 200 19.31 0.81 4.48
C THR A 200 19.64 -0.09 3.29
N THR A 201 19.00 0.14 2.14
CA THR A 201 19.33 -0.55 0.88
C THR A 201 20.74 -0.23 0.42
N ASN A 202 21.12 1.04 0.39
CA ASN A 202 22.47 1.45 0.00
C ASN A 202 23.52 0.89 0.95
N HIS A 203 23.22 0.88 2.25
CA HIS A 203 24.10 0.30 3.26
C HIS A 203 24.36 -1.19 2.98
N ALA A 204 23.31 -1.97 2.73
CA ALA A 204 23.42 -3.39 2.37
C ALA A 204 24.18 -3.60 1.04
N ILE A 205 23.97 -2.72 0.05
CA ILE A 205 24.71 -2.77 -1.22
C ILE A 205 26.20 -2.50 -0.98
N VAL A 206 26.56 -1.48 -0.19
CA VAL A 206 27.96 -1.12 0.06
C VAL A 206 28.70 -2.27 0.76
N GLU A 207 28.08 -2.88 1.76
CA GLU A 207 28.63 -4.05 2.46
C GLU A 207 28.79 -5.24 1.51
N ALA A 208 27.77 -5.54 0.69
CA ALA A 208 27.87 -6.61 -0.29
C ALA A 208 28.95 -6.35 -1.35
N MET A 209 29.23 -5.09 -1.68
CA MET A 209 30.18 -4.70 -2.72
C MET A 209 31.60 -4.42 -2.20
N GLU A 210 31.90 -4.77 -0.95
CA GLU A 210 33.26 -4.70 -0.39
C GLU A 210 34.26 -5.49 -1.27
N GLY A 211 35.45 -4.93 -1.47
CA GLY A 211 36.49 -5.45 -2.38
C GLY A 211 36.20 -5.38 -3.89
N GLU A 212 34.96 -5.10 -4.32
CA GLU A 212 34.61 -5.13 -5.75
C GLU A 212 35.05 -3.87 -6.49
N ARG A 213 35.74 -4.03 -7.63
CA ARG A 213 36.22 -2.93 -8.48
C ARG A 213 35.24 -2.50 -9.57
N PHE A 214 34.34 -3.39 -9.96
CA PHE A 214 33.33 -3.16 -10.98
C PHE A 214 31.96 -3.51 -10.40
N VAL A 215 31.13 -2.49 -10.19
CA VAL A 215 29.82 -2.63 -9.55
C VAL A 215 28.74 -2.24 -10.54
N HIS A 216 27.75 -3.11 -10.73
CA HIS A 216 26.54 -2.82 -11.49
C HIS A 216 25.34 -2.85 -10.56
N VAL A 217 24.62 -1.74 -10.46
CA VAL A 217 23.34 -1.67 -9.76
C VAL A 217 22.21 -1.64 -10.78
N VAL A 218 21.22 -2.50 -10.60
CA VAL A 218 19.96 -2.48 -11.33
C VAL A 218 18.86 -1.96 -10.41
N ASP A 219 18.22 -0.86 -10.81
CA ASP A 219 17.08 -0.26 -10.14
C ASP A 219 15.79 -0.64 -10.87
N LEU A 220 15.00 -1.51 -10.24
CA LEU A 220 13.68 -1.95 -10.71
C LEU A 220 12.54 -1.30 -9.91
N SER A 221 12.77 -0.13 -9.30
CA SER A 221 11.81 0.51 -8.40
C SER A 221 10.70 1.29 -9.12
N GLY A 222 10.76 1.42 -10.46
CA GLY A 222 9.70 2.03 -11.26
C GLY A 222 9.25 3.39 -10.69
N PRO A 223 7.95 3.63 -10.47
CA PRO A 223 7.45 4.88 -9.90
C PRO A 223 8.01 5.30 -8.53
N ALA A 224 8.66 4.40 -7.77
CA ALA A 224 9.34 4.76 -6.53
C ALA A 224 10.76 5.30 -6.79
N ALA A 225 11.37 5.02 -7.94
CA ALA A 225 12.75 5.40 -8.25
C ALA A 225 13.00 6.90 -7.99
N ASN A 226 14.15 7.20 -7.38
CA ASN A 226 14.54 8.57 -7.08
C ASN A 226 16.06 8.72 -7.17
N PRO A 227 16.59 9.71 -7.93
CA PRO A 227 18.04 9.91 -8.05
C PRO A 227 18.74 10.11 -6.70
N ALA A 228 18.05 10.63 -5.68
CA ALA A 228 18.61 10.84 -4.34
C ALA A 228 19.15 9.54 -3.70
N GLN A 229 18.55 8.38 -3.98
CA GLN A 229 19.07 7.10 -3.52
C GLN A 229 20.50 6.90 -4.04
N TRP A 230 20.71 7.05 -5.34
CA TRP A 230 21.99 6.72 -5.96
C TRP A 230 23.05 7.80 -5.72
N ILE A 231 22.64 9.05 -5.55
CA ILE A 231 23.54 10.12 -5.08
C ILE A 231 24.06 9.78 -3.68
N ALA A 232 23.19 9.32 -2.76
CA ALA A 232 23.64 8.87 -1.45
C ALA A 232 24.61 7.67 -1.53
N LEU A 233 24.40 6.76 -2.50
CA LEU A 233 25.32 5.64 -2.74
C LEU A 233 26.70 6.12 -3.20
N PHE A 234 26.78 7.17 -4.02
CA PHE A 234 28.05 7.77 -4.45
C PHE A 234 28.86 8.25 -3.24
N HIS A 235 28.21 8.93 -2.29
CA HIS A 235 28.85 9.34 -1.04
C HIS A 235 29.39 8.14 -0.25
N SER A 236 28.61 7.08 -0.10
CA SER A 236 29.03 5.88 0.62
C SER A 236 30.22 5.18 -0.05
N PHE A 237 30.26 5.12 -1.38
CA PHE A 237 31.39 4.53 -2.11
C PHE A 237 32.67 5.37 -2.04
N ARG A 238 32.55 6.70 -2.02
CA ARG A 238 33.72 7.58 -1.82
C ARG A 238 34.38 7.38 -0.46
N GLY A 239 33.62 7.00 0.56
CA GLY A 239 34.13 6.69 1.90
C GLY A 239 34.82 5.34 2.04
N ARG A 240 34.86 4.50 0.99
CA ARG A 240 35.47 3.17 1.06
C ARG A 240 36.98 3.23 1.15
N ARG A 241 37.55 2.36 1.99
CA ARG A 241 39.00 2.23 2.20
C ARG A 241 39.74 1.74 0.95
N ASP A 242 39.09 0.90 0.14
CA ASP A 242 39.68 0.29 -1.07
C ASP A 242 39.59 1.17 -2.32
N GLY A 243 39.09 2.40 -2.19
CA GLY A 243 38.83 3.32 -3.29
C GLY A 243 37.44 3.19 -3.93
N THR A 244 37.16 4.07 -4.88
CA THR A 244 35.87 4.14 -5.60
C THR A 244 35.81 3.06 -6.70
N PRO A 245 34.70 2.30 -6.81
CA PRO A 245 34.54 1.33 -7.88
C PRO A 245 34.17 2.00 -9.21
N ASN A 246 34.37 1.29 -10.33
CA ASN A 246 33.71 1.60 -11.59
C ASN A 246 32.22 1.24 -11.42
N LEU A 247 31.37 2.25 -11.43
CA LEU A 247 29.97 2.12 -11.10
C LEU A 247 29.09 2.23 -12.34
N ARG A 248 28.24 1.23 -12.53
CA ARG A 248 27.20 1.24 -13.56
C ARG A 248 25.83 1.19 -12.91
N ILE A 249 24.91 2.05 -13.33
CA ILE A 249 23.51 2.00 -12.89
C ILE A 249 22.62 1.75 -14.10
N THR A 250 21.70 0.80 -13.99
CA THR A 250 20.63 0.57 -14.96
C THR A 250 19.30 0.80 -14.29
N ALA A 251 18.52 1.77 -14.74
CA ALA A 251 17.22 2.10 -14.17
C ALA A 251 16.09 1.72 -15.14
N VAL A 252 15.07 1.05 -14.63
CA VAL A 252 13.85 0.68 -15.34
C VAL A 252 12.71 1.61 -14.91
N HIS A 253 12.11 2.32 -15.86
CA HIS A 253 11.00 3.24 -15.59
C HIS A 253 10.13 3.43 -16.84
N GLU A 254 8.85 3.76 -16.66
CA GLU A 254 7.91 3.94 -17.79
C GLU A 254 8.06 5.30 -18.51
N SER A 255 8.42 6.36 -17.79
CA SER A 255 8.71 7.67 -18.39
C SER A 255 10.17 7.80 -18.83
N LYS A 256 10.35 8.03 -20.13
CA LYS A 256 11.64 8.35 -20.75
C LYS A 256 12.21 9.69 -20.28
N GLU A 257 11.35 10.68 -20.04
CA GLU A 257 11.74 12.01 -19.55
C GLU A 257 12.34 11.91 -18.15
N PHE A 258 11.72 11.10 -17.27
CA PHE A 258 12.26 10.84 -15.94
C PHE A 258 13.66 10.19 -16.03
N LEU A 259 13.82 9.17 -16.87
CA LEU A 259 15.11 8.49 -17.06
C LEU A 259 16.20 9.44 -17.59
N ALA A 260 15.85 10.33 -18.54
CA ALA A 260 16.77 11.34 -19.06
C ALA A 260 17.19 12.33 -17.96
N GLY A 261 16.24 12.81 -17.15
CA GLY A 261 16.52 13.70 -16.02
C GLY A 261 17.38 13.03 -14.95
N MET A 262 17.07 11.78 -14.59
CA MET A 262 17.86 10.97 -13.67
C MET A 262 19.28 10.76 -14.17
N SER A 263 19.45 10.40 -15.45
CA SER A 263 20.78 10.25 -16.08
C SER A 263 21.59 11.54 -15.99
N ALA A 264 21.00 12.68 -16.34
CA ALA A 264 21.70 13.97 -16.34
C ALA A 264 22.17 14.35 -14.94
N VAL A 265 21.33 14.15 -13.92
CA VAL A 265 21.70 14.41 -12.52
C VAL A 265 22.78 13.45 -12.06
N LEU A 266 22.62 12.14 -12.26
CA LEU A 266 23.58 11.16 -11.76
C LEU A 266 24.96 11.26 -12.42
N VAL A 267 25.03 11.55 -13.72
CA VAL A 267 26.31 11.79 -14.41
C VAL A 267 27.02 12.99 -13.81
N ARG A 268 26.32 14.12 -13.64
CA ARG A 268 26.89 15.34 -13.04
C ARG A 268 27.38 15.10 -11.61
N GLU A 269 26.57 14.43 -10.78
CA GLU A 269 26.96 14.15 -9.40
C GLU A 269 28.16 13.18 -9.37
N ALA A 270 28.17 12.13 -10.20
CA ALA A 270 29.29 11.19 -10.25
C ALA A 270 30.61 11.89 -10.64
N GLU A 271 30.58 12.84 -11.58
CA GLU A 271 31.73 13.69 -11.91
C GLU A 271 32.19 14.52 -10.70
N ALA A 272 31.25 15.10 -9.95
CA ALA A 272 31.57 15.88 -8.74
C ALA A 272 32.17 15.01 -7.61
N PHE A 273 31.86 13.71 -7.58
CA PHE A 273 32.43 12.75 -6.63
C PHE A 273 33.68 12.02 -7.14
N ASP A 274 34.15 12.30 -8.36
CA ASP A 274 35.25 11.60 -9.04
C ASP A 274 35.04 10.07 -9.09
N ILE A 275 33.82 9.66 -9.46
CA ILE A 275 33.43 8.25 -9.61
C ILE A 275 33.35 7.90 -11.10
N PRO A 276 34.11 6.91 -11.59
CA PRO A 276 33.95 6.38 -12.94
C PRO A 276 32.54 5.78 -13.10
N PHE A 277 31.72 6.40 -13.94
CA PHE A 277 30.28 6.14 -13.94
C PHE A 277 29.68 5.90 -15.34
N GLN A 278 28.76 4.94 -15.42
CA GLN A 278 27.92 4.69 -16.60
C GLN A 278 26.44 4.55 -16.20
N PHE A 279 25.55 5.28 -16.88
CA PHE A 279 24.10 5.12 -16.75
C PHE A 279 23.49 4.44 -17.96
N ASN A 280 22.56 3.51 -17.74
CA ASN A 280 21.74 2.88 -18.76
C ASN A 280 20.25 3.06 -18.44
N ALA A 281 19.50 3.63 -19.37
CA ALA A 281 18.04 3.75 -19.27
C ALA A 281 17.34 2.55 -19.93
N VAL A 282 16.31 2.01 -19.29
CA VAL A 282 15.41 1.00 -19.86
C VAL A 282 13.97 1.49 -19.69
N GLU A 283 13.32 1.84 -20.79
CA GLU A 283 11.93 2.30 -20.81
C GLU A 283 10.98 1.10 -20.78
N ALA A 284 10.48 0.75 -19.59
CA ALA A 284 9.56 -0.38 -19.39
C ALA A 284 8.85 -0.30 -18.03
N ARG A 285 7.73 -1.00 -17.91
CA ARG A 285 7.14 -1.40 -16.62
C ARG A 285 7.63 -2.80 -16.25
N LEU A 286 7.90 -3.06 -14.97
CA LEU A 286 8.41 -4.36 -14.53
C LEU A 286 7.47 -5.49 -14.92
N GLU A 287 6.16 -5.28 -14.79
CA GLU A 287 5.15 -6.24 -15.18
C GLU A 287 4.98 -6.42 -16.69
N ASP A 288 5.70 -5.72 -17.56
CA ASP A 288 5.63 -5.90 -19.03
C ASP A 288 6.92 -6.44 -19.62
N MET A 289 7.98 -6.57 -18.81
CA MET A 289 9.27 -7.04 -19.29
C MET A 289 9.24 -8.53 -19.68
N ASP A 290 10.01 -8.85 -20.72
CA ASP A 290 10.37 -10.23 -21.04
C ASP A 290 11.50 -10.70 -20.11
N PHE A 291 11.19 -11.66 -19.25
CA PHE A 291 12.12 -12.20 -18.27
C PHE A 291 13.10 -13.21 -18.86
N ASP A 292 12.79 -13.84 -20.00
CA ASP A 292 13.74 -14.72 -20.69
C ASP A 292 14.90 -13.92 -21.29
N ALA A 293 14.62 -12.67 -21.71
CA ALA A 293 15.61 -11.70 -22.18
C ALA A 293 16.15 -10.75 -21.08
N LEU A 294 15.86 -10.99 -19.80
CA LEU A 294 16.14 -10.03 -18.71
C LEU A 294 17.60 -9.59 -18.66
N ARG A 295 18.55 -10.52 -18.82
CA ARG A 295 20.00 -10.22 -18.82
C ARG A 295 20.37 -9.21 -19.91
N HIS A 296 19.82 -9.39 -21.10
CA HIS A 296 20.05 -8.54 -22.26
C HIS A 296 19.38 -7.17 -22.06
N ASN A 297 18.12 -7.16 -21.62
CA ASN A 297 17.35 -5.94 -21.38
C ASN A 297 18.02 -5.03 -20.34
N LEU A 298 18.54 -5.62 -19.26
CA LEU A 298 19.27 -4.91 -18.20
C LEU A 298 20.75 -4.68 -18.53
N ARG A 299 21.23 -5.14 -19.69
CA ARG A 299 22.62 -5.06 -20.13
C ARG A 299 23.61 -5.57 -19.08
N VAL A 300 23.31 -6.67 -18.39
CA VAL A 300 24.21 -7.24 -17.36
C VAL A 300 25.44 -7.83 -18.04
N ARG A 301 26.64 -7.41 -17.60
CA ARG A 301 27.93 -7.84 -18.15
C ARG A 301 28.57 -8.89 -17.25
N SER A 302 29.35 -9.80 -17.84
CA SER A 302 30.16 -10.74 -17.06
C SER A 302 31.35 -10.02 -16.43
N GLY A 303 31.69 -10.37 -15.18
CA GLY A 303 32.83 -9.80 -14.45
C GLY A 303 32.51 -8.56 -13.60
N GLU A 304 31.26 -8.09 -13.59
CA GLU A 304 30.79 -7.03 -12.69
C GLU A 304 30.03 -7.66 -11.51
N ALA A 305 30.21 -7.10 -10.30
CA ALA A 305 29.41 -7.47 -9.14
C ALA A 305 28.04 -6.78 -9.22
N LEU A 306 26.97 -7.59 -9.23
CA LEU A 306 25.61 -7.12 -9.49
C LEU A 306 24.81 -6.94 -8.20
N ALA A 307 24.26 -5.75 -7.99
CA ALA A 307 23.20 -5.47 -7.02
C ALA A 307 21.86 -5.24 -7.74
N VAL A 308 20.77 -5.76 -7.19
CA VAL A 308 19.40 -5.48 -7.66
C VAL A 308 18.64 -4.78 -6.54
N SER A 309 18.03 -3.64 -6.84
CA SER A 309 17.16 -2.90 -5.91
C SER A 309 15.74 -2.91 -6.46
N VAL A 310 14.78 -3.33 -5.64
CA VAL A 310 13.35 -3.33 -6.00
C VAL A 310 12.55 -2.71 -4.88
N ALA A 311 12.05 -1.48 -5.06
CA ALA A 311 11.18 -0.83 -4.10
C ALA A 311 9.74 -0.72 -4.63
N LEU A 312 8.80 -1.33 -3.91
CA LEU A 312 7.35 -1.23 -4.11
C LEU A 312 6.89 -1.66 -5.51
N GLN A 313 7.40 -2.79 -6.03
CA GLN A 313 7.10 -3.26 -7.40
C GLN A 313 6.81 -4.75 -7.52
N LEU A 314 7.25 -5.59 -6.58
CA LEU A 314 7.05 -7.05 -6.69
C LEU A 314 5.58 -7.42 -6.56
N HIS A 315 4.81 -6.72 -5.71
CA HIS A 315 3.38 -7.00 -5.55
C HIS A 315 2.59 -6.87 -6.86
N ARG A 316 3.03 -6.02 -7.81
CA ARG A 316 2.38 -5.85 -9.12
C ARG A 316 2.47 -7.10 -9.99
N LEU A 317 3.52 -7.90 -9.81
CA LEU A 317 3.69 -9.17 -10.54
C LEU A 317 2.66 -10.22 -10.13
N LEU A 318 2.10 -10.12 -8.90
CA LEU A 318 1.03 -11.00 -8.44
C LEU A 318 -0.30 -10.72 -9.15
N ALA A 319 -0.50 -9.51 -9.68
CA ALA A 319 -1.71 -9.15 -10.42
C ALA A 319 -1.69 -9.64 -11.86
N ALA A 320 -0.50 -9.74 -12.45
CA ALA A 320 -0.33 -10.16 -13.83
C ALA A 320 -0.72 -11.63 -14.05
N ASP A 321 -0.62 -12.46 -13.01
CA ASP A 321 -0.94 -13.89 -13.04
C ASP A 321 -2.44 -14.15 -13.26
N ASP A 322 -3.29 -13.22 -12.83
CA ASP A 322 -4.75 -13.34 -12.96
C ASP A 322 -5.26 -12.88 -14.33
N THR A 323 -4.43 -12.28 -15.18
CA THR A 323 -4.85 -11.83 -16.53
C THR A 323 -5.13 -13.00 -17.49
N GLY A 324 -4.59 -14.19 -17.19
CA GLY A 324 -4.84 -15.44 -17.93
C GLY A 324 -5.95 -16.35 -17.36
N GLY A 325 -6.50 -16.01 -16.19
CA GLY A 325 -7.53 -16.82 -15.52
C GLY A 325 -8.96 -16.42 -15.93
N ARG A 326 -9.80 -17.38 -16.33
CA ARG A 326 -11.25 -17.17 -16.50
C ARG A 326 -11.83 -16.46 -15.27
N ARG A 327 -12.73 -15.48 -15.52
CA ARG A 327 -13.57 -14.81 -14.51
C ARG A 327 -14.11 -15.83 -13.50
N GLN A 328 -13.48 -15.95 -12.33
CA GLN A 328 -14.01 -16.79 -11.25
C GLN A 328 -15.10 -16.01 -10.52
N GLY A 329 -16.33 -16.51 -10.65
CA GLY A 329 -17.25 -16.69 -9.52
C GLY A 329 -17.87 -15.45 -8.85
N GLY A 330 -17.94 -14.29 -9.50
CA GLY A 330 -18.85 -13.23 -9.07
C GLY A 330 -20.30 -13.58 -9.46
N LEU A 331 -21.27 -13.28 -8.59
CA LEU A 331 -22.69 -13.34 -8.96
C LEU A 331 -22.89 -12.56 -10.27
N THR A 332 -23.55 -13.18 -11.24
CA THR A 332 -23.90 -12.48 -12.48
C THR A 332 -24.79 -11.29 -12.16
N PRO A 333 -24.77 -10.19 -12.96
CA PRO A 333 -25.65 -9.04 -12.74
C PRO A 333 -27.12 -9.45 -12.54
N LEU A 334 -27.58 -10.46 -13.28
CA LEU A 334 -28.92 -11.04 -13.13
C LEU A 334 -29.17 -11.68 -11.74
N GLN A 335 -28.17 -12.34 -11.17
CA GLN A 335 -28.29 -12.97 -9.85
C GLN A 335 -28.27 -11.95 -8.69
N ILE A 336 -27.69 -10.77 -8.89
CA ILE A 336 -27.72 -9.68 -7.89
C ILE A 336 -29.02 -8.89 -8.01
N ILE A 337 -29.47 -8.58 -9.23
CA ILE A 337 -30.76 -7.93 -9.49
C ILE A 337 -31.92 -8.80 -8.97
N ALA A 338 -31.87 -10.12 -9.19
CA ALA A 338 -32.89 -11.05 -8.70
C ALA A 338 -32.90 -11.20 -7.16
N ARG A 339 -31.86 -10.74 -6.46
CA ARG A 339 -31.75 -10.75 -4.99
C ARG A 339 -32.09 -9.41 -4.35
N SER A 340 -32.12 -8.33 -5.14
CA SER A 340 -32.50 -7.00 -4.69
C SER A 340 -34.02 -6.97 -4.47
N SER A 341 -34.49 -6.35 -3.38
CA SER A 341 -35.92 -6.25 -3.10
C SER A 341 -36.67 -5.52 -4.24
N PRO A 342 -37.92 -5.90 -4.59
CA PRO A 342 -38.55 -5.55 -5.88
C PRO A 342 -38.95 -4.08 -6.08
N SER A 343 -38.54 -3.14 -5.26
CA SER A 343 -39.07 -1.78 -5.28
C SER A 343 -38.06 -0.78 -5.85
N SER A 344 -38.28 -0.38 -7.10
CA SER A 344 -37.79 0.85 -7.77
C SER A 344 -36.66 0.68 -8.80
N PHE A 345 -35.44 0.27 -8.43
CA PHE A 345 -34.32 0.29 -9.39
C PHE A 345 -34.19 -1.01 -10.21
N GLY A 346 -34.46 -2.16 -9.59
CA GLY A 346 -34.44 -3.47 -10.26
C GLY A 346 -35.41 -3.54 -11.44
N GLU A 347 -36.65 -3.08 -11.24
CA GLU A 347 -37.67 -3.04 -12.29
C GLU A 347 -37.32 -2.08 -13.43
N LEU A 348 -36.71 -0.93 -13.15
CA LEU A 348 -36.29 0.04 -14.17
C LEU A 348 -35.16 -0.50 -15.05
N LEU A 349 -34.17 -1.17 -14.43
CA LEU A 349 -33.05 -1.74 -15.15
C LEU A 349 -33.45 -3.01 -15.92
N GLU A 350 -34.31 -3.84 -15.33
CA GLU A 350 -34.87 -5.04 -15.96
C GLU A 350 -35.79 -4.66 -17.13
N ARG A 351 -36.59 -3.59 -17.00
CA ARG A 351 -37.40 -3.04 -18.08
C ARG A 351 -36.54 -2.47 -19.20
N GLU A 352 -35.46 -1.74 -18.91
CA GLU A 352 -34.54 -1.21 -19.93
C GLU A 352 -33.81 -2.35 -20.67
N LEU A 353 -33.32 -3.38 -19.95
CA LEU A 353 -32.66 -4.55 -20.55
C LEU A 353 -33.63 -5.40 -21.38
N ASN A 354 -34.86 -5.61 -20.90
CA ASN A 354 -35.91 -6.35 -21.62
C ASN A 354 -36.40 -5.56 -22.85
N THR A 355 -36.39 -4.22 -22.80
CA THR A 355 -36.75 -3.38 -23.96
C THR A 355 -35.66 -3.44 -25.04
N ARG A 356 -34.38 -3.59 -24.67
CA ARG A 356 -33.28 -3.73 -25.64
C ARG A 356 -33.10 -5.12 -26.23
N LEU A 357 -33.62 -6.16 -25.56
CA LEU A 357 -33.59 -7.55 -26.05
C LEU A 357 -34.77 -7.91 -26.96
N GLN A 358 -35.75 -7.02 -27.16
CA GLN A 358 -36.91 -7.24 -28.03
C GLN A 358 -36.73 -6.74 -29.47
N LEU A 359 -35.53 -6.91 -30.05
CA LEU A 359 -35.33 -6.84 -31.50
C LEU A 359 -34.70 -8.13 -32.01
N SER A 360 -35.52 -9.19 -32.07
CA SER A 360 -35.64 -10.15 -33.20
C SER A 360 -36.40 -11.39 -32.73
N PRO A 361 -37.57 -11.75 -33.32
CA PRO A 361 -38.13 -13.08 -33.16
C PRO A 361 -37.47 -13.99 -34.20
N ASP A 362 -36.82 -15.06 -33.77
CA ASP A 362 -36.93 -16.36 -34.44
C ASP A 362 -36.19 -17.47 -33.67
N ALA A 363 -36.77 -18.66 -33.78
CA ALA A 363 -36.29 -19.97 -33.32
C ALA A 363 -36.56 -20.36 -31.86
N SER A 364 -37.84 -20.64 -31.61
CA SER A 364 -38.25 -21.78 -30.78
C SER A 364 -37.68 -23.10 -31.34
N ALA A 365 -36.74 -23.74 -30.63
CA ALA A 365 -36.53 -25.20 -30.70
C ALA A 365 -35.51 -25.67 -29.63
N PHE A 366 -35.97 -26.33 -28.57
CA PHE A 366 -35.75 -27.76 -28.32
C PHE A 366 -35.94 -28.13 -26.83
N SER A 367 -36.63 -29.26 -26.69
CA SER A 367 -37.06 -29.93 -25.48
C SER A 367 -35.91 -30.64 -24.75
N SER A 368 -36.11 -30.84 -23.44
CA SER A 368 -35.70 -31.96 -22.57
C SER A 368 -34.67 -32.99 -23.08
N MET A 369 -33.68 -33.34 -22.24
CA MET A 369 -33.41 -34.71 -21.73
C MET A 369 -32.13 -34.79 -20.87
N SER A 370 -32.12 -35.81 -20.01
CA SER A 370 -31.25 -36.17 -18.86
C SER A 370 -29.78 -36.57 -19.19
N PRO A 371 -28.93 -36.86 -18.17
CA PRO A 371 -27.48 -36.97 -18.33
C PRO A 371 -26.98 -38.42 -18.56
N GLN A 372 -26.06 -38.62 -19.51
CA GLN A 372 -25.21 -39.81 -19.60
C GLN A 372 -23.79 -39.45 -20.11
N SER A 373 -22.85 -40.30 -19.72
CA SER A 373 -21.41 -40.10 -19.51
C SER A 373 -20.53 -40.22 -20.79
N PRO A 374 -19.17 -40.27 -20.68
CA PRO A 374 -18.27 -39.37 -21.40
C PRO A 374 -17.70 -39.96 -22.70
N ILE A 375 -17.45 -39.11 -23.70
CA ILE A 375 -16.65 -39.45 -24.88
C ILE A 375 -15.41 -38.56 -24.89
N GLY A 376 -14.26 -39.21 -24.94
CA GLY A 376 -12.94 -38.59 -24.96
C GLY A 376 -12.76 -37.67 -26.16
N GLY A 377 -12.41 -36.42 -25.87
CA GLY A 377 -11.81 -35.48 -26.80
C GLY A 377 -10.45 -35.06 -26.25
N HIS A 378 -9.41 -35.16 -27.07
CA HIS A 378 -8.12 -34.52 -26.82
C HIS A 378 -8.34 -33.03 -26.56
N PHE A 379 -8.19 -32.62 -25.31
CA PHE A 379 -7.95 -31.22 -24.98
C PHE A 379 -6.47 -30.95 -25.24
N PRO A 380 -6.09 -29.92 -26.02
CA PRO A 380 -4.72 -29.45 -25.98
C PRO A 380 -4.46 -29.01 -24.55
N ALA A 381 -3.39 -29.54 -23.95
CA ALA A 381 -2.93 -29.12 -22.64
C ALA A 381 -2.79 -27.59 -22.68
N VAL A 382 -3.65 -26.89 -21.93
CA VAL A 382 -3.45 -25.48 -21.63
C VAL A 382 -2.11 -25.43 -20.93
N GLY A 383 -1.08 -24.95 -21.62
CA GLY A 383 0.22 -24.73 -21.01
C GLY A 383 0.00 -23.86 -19.79
N GLN A 384 0.19 -24.42 -18.59
CA GLN A 384 0.22 -23.65 -17.36
C GLN A 384 1.33 -22.63 -17.53
N GLN A 385 0.97 -21.39 -17.89
CA GLN A 385 1.92 -20.29 -17.88
C GLN A 385 2.43 -20.20 -16.45
N ARG A 386 3.76 -20.21 -16.30
CA ARG A 386 4.39 -20.04 -14.99
C ARG A 386 3.94 -18.70 -14.41
N PRO A 387 3.62 -18.63 -13.11
CA PRO A 387 3.38 -17.37 -12.43
C PRO A 387 4.52 -16.39 -12.74
N LYS A 388 4.17 -15.18 -13.16
CA LYS A 388 5.05 -14.08 -13.56
C LYS A 388 6.05 -13.74 -12.49
N ILE A 389 5.65 -13.75 -11.21
CA ILE A 389 6.59 -13.60 -10.09
C ILE A 389 7.64 -14.73 -10.05
N GLY A 390 7.24 -15.98 -10.31
CA GLY A 390 8.15 -17.12 -10.35
C GLY A 390 9.14 -17.03 -11.51
N SER A 391 8.67 -16.61 -12.69
CA SER A 391 9.51 -16.34 -13.86
C SER A 391 10.50 -15.21 -13.60
N PHE A 392 10.05 -14.10 -12.98
CA PHE A 392 10.91 -12.99 -12.58
C PHE A 392 12.02 -13.43 -11.62
N LEU A 393 11.66 -14.09 -10.51
CA LEU A 393 12.64 -14.53 -9.51
C LEU A 393 13.65 -15.53 -10.10
N SER A 394 13.19 -16.43 -10.98
CA SER A 394 14.07 -17.35 -11.70
C SER A 394 15.05 -16.60 -12.61
N ALA A 395 14.58 -15.58 -13.33
CA ALA A 395 15.41 -14.76 -14.20
C ALA A 395 16.43 -13.94 -13.40
N VAL A 396 16.02 -13.30 -12.30
CA VAL A 396 16.94 -12.57 -11.41
C VAL A 396 17.99 -13.49 -10.81
N LYS A 397 17.60 -14.68 -10.35
CA LYS A 397 18.54 -15.69 -9.86
C LYS A 397 19.57 -16.07 -10.93
N ALA A 398 19.15 -16.20 -12.18
CA ALA A 398 20.06 -16.49 -13.31
C ALA A 398 21.02 -15.33 -13.65
N LEU A 399 20.73 -14.10 -13.22
CA LEU A 399 21.69 -13.00 -13.27
C LEU A 399 22.82 -13.15 -12.23
N SER A 400 22.62 -14.02 -11.23
CA SER A 400 23.53 -14.29 -10.11
C SER A 400 23.94 -13.02 -9.34
N PRO A 401 22.99 -12.18 -8.89
CA PRO A 401 23.31 -10.97 -8.13
C PRO A 401 24.02 -11.31 -6.82
N LYS A 402 25.00 -10.48 -6.43
CA LYS A 402 25.67 -10.59 -5.14
C LYS A 402 24.71 -10.22 -4.01
N ILE A 403 23.79 -9.27 -4.28
CA ILE A 403 22.68 -8.92 -3.39
C ILE A 403 21.47 -8.42 -4.20
N MET A 404 20.28 -8.78 -3.75
CA MET A 404 19.01 -8.21 -4.16
C MET A 404 18.32 -7.65 -2.92
N VAL A 405 18.05 -6.35 -2.88
CA VAL A 405 17.35 -5.70 -1.77
C VAL A 405 15.93 -5.35 -2.22
N VAL A 406 14.96 -5.72 -1.40
CA VAL A 406 13.53 -5.57 -1.66
C VAL A 406 12.91 -4.72 -0.56
N THR A 407 12.23 -3.65 -0.97
CA THR A 407 11.35 -2.85 -0.10
C THR A 407 9.91 -3.06 -0.54
N GLU A 408 9.03 -3.50 0.35
CA GLU A 408 7.60 -3.75 0.06
C GLU A 408 6.72 -3.23 1.21
N GLN A 409 5.45 -2.97 0.90
CA GLN A 409 4.43 -2.65 1.90
C GLN A 409 4.21 -3.84 2.84
N GLU A 410 4.23 -3.61 4.16
CA GLU A 410 4.02 -4.64 5.18
C GLU A 410 2.52 -4.75 5.53
N ALA A 411 1.75 -5.25 4.57
CA ALA A 411 0.30 -5.48 4.72
C ALA A 411 -0.16 -6.70 3.93
N ASN A 412 -1.23 -7.35 4.36
CA ASN A 412 -1.85 -8.45 3.62
C ASN A 412 -3.09 -8.01 2.84
N HIS A 413 -2.90 -7.19 1.80
CA HIS A 413 -3.99 -6.76 0.91
C HIS A 413 -4.31 -7.77 -0.21
N ASN A 414 -3.64 -8.94 -0.22
CA ASN A 414 -3.87 -10.01 -1.19
C ASN A 414 -4.77 -11.15 -0.65
N GLY A 415 -5.50 -10.93 0.45
CA GLY A 415 -6.47 -11.90 0.98
C GLY A 415 -7.53 -12.30 -0.05
N ALA A 416 -7.99 -13.56 0.01
CA ALA A 416 -8.97 -14.09 -0.93
C ALA A 416 -10.35 -13.45 -0.71
N ALA A 417 -10.73 -13.24 0.55
CA ALA A 417 -12.02 -12.66 0.90
C ALA A 417 -11.98 -11.13 0.87
N PHE A 418 -13.05 -10.52 0.36
CA PHE A 418 -13.18 -9.06 0.27
C PHE A 418 -13.12 -8.39 1.66
N HIS A 419 -13.80 -8.95 2.66
CA HIS A 419 -13.84 -8.37 4.00
C HIS A 419 -12.47 -8.35 4.68
N GLU A 420 -11.65 -9.38 4.49
CA GLU A 420 -10.26 -9.42 4.98
C GLU A 420 -9.42 -8.31 4.34
N ARG A 421 -9.53 -8.14 3.01
CA ARG A 421 -8.82 -7.07 2.30
C ARG A 421 -9.27 -5.69 2.75
N PHE A 422 -10.58 -5.49 2.91
CA PHE A 422 -11.16 -4.23 3.33
C PHE A 422 -10.68 -3.84 4.73
N ASP A 423 -10.76 -4.77 5.68
CA ASP A 423 -10.35 -4.55 7.07
C ASP A 423 -8.85 -4.24 7.19
N GLU A 424 -8.01 -5.04 6.54
CA GLU A 424 -6.55 -4.81 6.54
C GLU A 424 -6.22 -3.46 5.89
N ALA A 425 -6.84 -3.13 4.75
CA ALA A 425 -6.63 -1.87 4.06
C ALA A 425 -7.06 -0.68 4.92
N LEU A 426 -8.25 -0.71 5.53
CA LEU A 426 -8.73 0.38 6.36
C LEU A 426 -7.75 0.66 7.52
N ASN A 427 -7.30 -0.39 8.18
CA ASN A 427 -6.31 -0.29 9.24
C ASN A 427 -4.96 0.23 8.74
N TYR A 428 -4.44 -0.28 7.62
CA TYR A 428 -3.15 0.12 7.06
C TYR A 428 -3.15 1.59 6.63
N TYR A 429 -4.15 2.00 5.85
CA TYR A 429 -4.24 3.38 5.35
C TYR A 429 -4.62 4.39 6.42
N ALA A 430 -5.34 4.01 7.49
CA ALA A 430 -5.53 4.87 8.65
C ALA A 430 -4.18 5.35 9.22
N SER A 431 -3.19 4.46 9.31
CA SER A 431 -1.85 4.81 9.78
C SER A 431 -1.10 5.73 8.81
N LEU A 432 -1.22 5.51 7.50
CA LEU A 432 -0.60 6.41 6.51
C LEU A 432 -1.24 7.80 6.48
N PHE A 433 -2.56 7.88 6.65
CA PHE A 433 -3.28 9.14 6.79
C PHE A 433 -2.87 9.88 8.07
N ASP A 434 -2.67 9.17 9.19
CA ASP A 434 -2.11 9.76 10.41
C ASP A 434 -0.68 10.29 10.21
N CYS A 435 0.17 9.54 9.49
CA CYS A 435 1.52 9.99 9.13
C CYS A 435 1.48 11.29 8.32
N LEU A 436 0.59 11.38 7.34
CA LEU A 436 0.40 12.54 6.47
C LEU A 436 -0.16 13.75 7.23
N GLU A 437 -1.12 13.54 8.14
CA GLU A 437 -1.63 14.58 9.03
C GLU A 437 -0.50 15.15 9.89
N ARG A 438 0.29 14.28 10.52
CA ARG A 438 1.43 14.69 11.36
C ARG A 438 2.47 15.46 10.55
N ALA A 439 2.79 15.00 9.35
CA ALA A 439 3.76 15.63 8.47
C ALA A 439 3.28 17.01 8.00
N ALA A 440 2.01 17.11 7.60
CA ALA A 440 1.41 18.38 7.18
C ALA A 440 1.38 19.40 8.32
N ALA A 441 1.05 18.95 9.54
CA ALA A 441 1.05 19.81 10.73
C ALA A 441 2.46 20.31 11.13
N ALA A 442 3.51 19.57 10.76
CA ALA A 442 4.90 19.96 11.03
C ALA A 442 5.46 20.96 10.01
N GLN A 443 4.83 21.08 8.84
CA GLN A 443 5.29 21.94 7.73
C GLN A 443 4.42 23.20 7.63
N ARG A 444 5.00 24.30 7.13
CA ARG A 444 4.26 25.56 6.87
C ARG A 444 4.01 25.73 5.38
N GLY A 445 2.94 26.43 5.01
CA GLY A 445 2.66 26.80 3.61
C GLY A 445 1.78 25.77 2.90
N SER A 446 2.22 25.27 1.74
CA SER A 446 1.45 24.39 0.83
C SER A 446 1.19 22.98 1.35
N ALA A 447 1.64 22.64 2.56
CA ALA A 447 1.61 21.29 3.12
C ALA A 447 0.23 20.62 3.11
N ALA A 448 -0.85 21.38 3.37
CA ALA A 448 -2.21 20.83 3.32
C ALA A 448 -2.64 20.42 1.90
N ALA A 449 -2.26 21.20 0.88
CA ALA A 449 -2.55 20.90 -0.52
C ALA A 449 -1.70 19.73 -1.03
N GLU A 450 -0.44 19.65 -0.58
CA GLU A 450 0.45 18.53 -0.86
C GLU A 450 -0.06 17.23 -0.22
N ARG A 451 -0.51 17.29 1.05
CA ARG A 451 -1.19 16.20 1.75
C ARG A 451 -2.41 15.71 0.97
N ALA A 452 -3.33 16.62 0.64
CA ALA A 452 -4.55 16.28 -0.10
C ALA A 452 -4.24 15.64 -1.46
N ARG A 453 -3.18 16.08 -2.14
CA ARG A 453 -2.75 15.47 -3.41
C ARG A 453 -2.25 14.05 -3.23
N VAL A 454 -1.50 13.76 -2.15
CA VAL A 454 -1.04 12.40 -1.83
C VAL A 454 -2.21 11.49 -1.44
N GLU A 455 -3.07 11.96 -0.52
CA GLU A 455 -4.25 11.22 -0.07
C GLU A 455 -5.14 10.82 -1.26
N ARG A 456 -5.36 11.73 -2.23
CA ARG A 456 -6.20 11.49 -3.41
C ARG A 456 -5.53 10.65 -4.49
N SER A 457 -4.33 11.04 -4.92
CA SER A 457 -3.73 10.54 -6.19
C SER A 457 -2.77 9.38 -5.99
N VAL A 458 -2.38 9.08 -4.75
CA VAL A 458 -1.52 7.93 -4.43
C VAL A 458 -2.30 6.96 -3.57
N LEU A 459 -2.64 7.34 -2.33
CA LEU A 459 -3.31 6.43 -1.40
C LEU A 459 -4.72 6.08 -1.86
N GLY A 460 -5.46 7.04 -2.42
CA GLY A 460 -6.79 6.83 -2.97
C GLY A 460 -6.82 5.83 -4.12
N GLU A 461 -5.86 5.91 -5.05
CA GLU A 461 -5.74 4.93 -6.15
C GLU A 461 -5.37 3.54 -5.63
N GLU A 462 -4.48 3.46 -4.63
CA GLU A 462 -4.14 2.18 -4.04
C GLU A 462 -5.33 1.53 -3.33
N ILE A 463 -6.06 2.32 -2.51
CA ILE A 463 -7.31 1.88 -1.84
C ILE A 463 -8.33 1.44 -2.89
N ARG A 464 -8.53 2.22 -3.96
CA ARG A 464 -9.46 1.88 -5.04
C ARG A 464 -9.08 0.57 -5.72
N SER A 465 -7.79 0.34 -6.00
CA SER A 465 -7.31 -0.93 -6.53
C SER A 465 -7.65 -2.09 -5.58
N ILE A 466 -7.40 -1.96 -4.28
CA ILE A 466 -7.61 -3.04 -3.29
C ILE A 466 -9.10 -3.36 -3.10
N VAL A 467 -9.94 -2.32 -2.97
CA VAL A 467 -11.35 -2.44 -2.60
C VAL A 467 -12.23 -2.65 -3.83
N ALA A 468 -12.05 -1.85 -4.88
CA ALA A 468 -12.96 -1.82 -6.03
C ALA A 468 -12.60 -2.82 -7.14
N CYS A 469 -11.32 -3.14 -7.34
CA CYS A 469 -10.90 -4.03 -8.42
C CYS A 469 -10.85 -5.50 -8.00
N GLU A 470 -10.92 -6.40 -8.98
CA GLU A 470 -10.74 -7.84 -8.84
C GLU A 470 -9.91 -8.39 -10.01
N GLY A 471 -9.37 -9.61 -9.88
CA GLY A 471 -8.58 -10.24 -10.94
C GLY A 471 -7.42 -9.38 -11.44
N GLY A 472 -7.11 -9.43 -12.75
CA GLY A 472 -5.99 -8.70 -13.33
C GLY A 472 -6.07 -7.16 -13.25
N GLU A 473 -7.25 -6.58 -12.96
CA GLU A 473 -7.42 -5.15 -12.74
C GLU A 473 -6.89 -4.70 -11.37
N ARG A 474 -6.89 -5.60 -10.37
CA ARG A 474 -6.40 -5.31 -9.02
C ARG A 474 -4.88 -5.43 -8.98
N LYS A 475 -4.19 -4.29 -9.04
CA LYS A 475 -2.72 -4.21 -9.11
C LYS A 475 -2.05 -4.20 -7.74
N GLU A 476 -2.65 -3.53 -6.76
CA GLU A 476 -2.15 -3.45 -5.39
C GLU A 476 -2.46 -4.75 -4.62
N ARG A 477 -1.47 -5.64 -4.54
CA ARG A 477 -1.56 -6.98 -3.95
C ARG A 477 -0.48 -7.20 -2.92
N HIS A 478 -0.41 -6.32 -1.94
CA HIS A 478 0.59 -6.39 -0.89
C HIS A 478 0.50 -7.71 -0.13
N GLU A 479 1.67 -8.27 0.15
CA GLU A 479 1.87 -9.41 1.02
C GLU A 479 2.94 -9.04 2.06
N ARG A 480 2.86 -9.66 3.23
CA ARG A 480 3.80 -9.40 4.32
C ARG A 480 5.18 -9.99 4.03
N ALA A 481 6.22 -9.49 4.69
CA ALA A 481 7.60 -9.96 4.54
C ALA A 481 7.73 -11.49 4.68
N ARG A 482 6.94 -12.12 5.57
CA ARG A 482 6.90 -13.58 5.72
C ARG A 482 6.43 -14.33 4.46
N GLN A 483 5.47 -13.77 3.73
CA GLN A 483 4.94 -14.36 2.50
C GLN A 483 5.91 -14.17 1.35
N TRP A 484 6.49 -12.97 1.24
CA TRP A 484 7.57 -12.69 0.29
C TRP A 484 8.75 -13.62 0.48
N ALA A 485 9.13 -13.87 1.73
CA ALA A 485 10.20 -14.80 2.01
C ALA A 485 9.94 -16.22 1.52
N GLY A 486 8.74 -16.76 1.76
CA GLY A 486 8.37 -18.08 1.24
C GLY A 486 8.46 -18.15 -0.29
N ARG A 487 8.12 -17.06 -1.00
CA ARG A 487 8.26 -16.97 -2.47
C ARG A 487 9.73 -16.92 -2.92
N MET A 488 10.56 -16.13 -2.23
CA MET A 488 11.99 -16.01 -2.51
C MET A 488 12.72 -17.34 -2.27
N GLU A 489 12.45 -17.98 -1.14
CA GLU A 489 13.02 -19.28 -0.76
C GLU A 489 12.58 -20.38 -1.73
N ALA A 490 11.32 -20.39 -2.14
CA ALA A 490 10.82 -21.32 -3.17
C ALA A 490 11.48 -21.11 -4.55
N ALA A 491 11.92 -19.89 -4.87
CA ALA A 491 12.72 -19.61 -6.07
C ALA A 491 14.21 -19.96 -5.91
N GLY A 492 14.62 -20.42 -4.72
CA GLY A 492 16.01 -20.75 -4.38
C GLY A 492 16.88 -19.50 -4.23
N MET A 493 16.31 -18.44 -3.66
CA MET A 493 17.04 -17.33 -3.04
C MET A 493 17.18 -17.60 -1.55
N GLU A 494 18.25 -17.13 -0.94
CA GLU A 494 18.47 -17.18 0.51
C GLU A 494 18.53 -15.77 1.10
N ARG A 495 18.10 -15.65 2.36
CA ARG A 495 18.09 -14.39 3.10
C ARG A 495 19.52 -13.94 3.38
N VAL A 496 19.74 -12.64 3.31
CA VAL A 496 20.98 -11.98 3.73
C VAL A 496 20.64 -11.13 4.96
N GLY A 497 21.43 -11.27 6.03
CA GLY A 497 21.30 -10.43 7.21
C GLY A 497 21.55 -8.96 6.86
N LEU A 498 20.69 -8.08 7.35
CA LEU A 498 20.88 -6.64 7.26
C LEU A 498 21.65 -6.18 8.50
N SER A 499 22.70 -5.40 8.30
CA SER A 499 23.63 -5.08 9.38
C SER A 499 23.05 -4.12 10.42
N TYR A 500 23.45 -4.33 11.67
CA TYR A 500 23.08 -3.44 12.77
C TYR A 500 23.51 -1.98 12.52
N SER A 501 24.65 -1.76 11.85
CA SER A 501 25.12 -0.44 11.43
C SER A 501 24.10 0.26 10.54
N GLY A 502 23.56 -0.41 9.52
CA GLY A 502 22.53 0.15 8.65
C GLY A 502 21.26 0.53 9.41
N ALA A 503 20.81 -0.32 10.35
CA ALA A 503 19.67 0.01 11.22
C ALA A 503 19.96 1.24 12.10
N MET A 504 21.18 1.33 12.65
CA MET A 504 21.58 2.45 13.50
C MET A 504 21.67 3.77 12.74
N GLU A 505 22.15 3.77 11.50
CA GLU A 505 22.14 4.95 10.65
C GLU A 505 20.72 5.43 10.35
N ALA A 506 19.80 4.52 10.04
CA ALA A 506 18.40 4.83 9.83
C ALA A 506 17.74 5.44 11.10
N ARG A 507 18.03 4.87 12.28
CA ARG A 507 17.55 5.41 13.57
C ARG A 507 18.13 6.79 13.87
N LYS A 508 19.42 7.02 13.60
CA LYS A 508 20.06 8.34 13.74
C LYS A 508 19.41 9.37 12.81
N LEU A 509 19.08 8.98 11.58
CA LEU A 509 18.37 9.86 10.64
C LEU A 509 17.01 10.28 11.20
N LEU A 510 16.22 9.33 11.71
CA LEU A 510 14.93 9.63 12.36
C LEU A 510 15.07 10.65 13.50
N GLN A 511 16.05 10.44 14.39
CA GLN A 511 16.31 11.31 15.53
C GLN A 511 16.68 12.74 15.10
N ARG A 512 17.61 12.87 14.14
CA ARG A 512 18.09 14.17 13.64
C ARG A 512 17.02 14.95 12.89
N SER A 513 16.15 14.26 12.16
CA SER A 513 15.08 14.88 11.36
C SER A 513 13.83 15.24 12.19
N GLY A 514 13.79 14.92 13.48
CA GLY A 514 12.63 15.23 14.33
C GLY A 514 11.36 14.46 13.95
N TRP A 515 11.51 13.30 13.29
CA TRP A 515 10.40 12.45 12.84
C TRP A 515 9.84 11.61 13.99
N GLY A 516 9.28 12.29 14.99
CA GLY A 516 8.60 11.64 16.11
C GLY A 516 7.42 10.79 15.65
N GLY A 517 7.27 9.59 16.24
CA GLY A 517 6.25 8.60 15.90
C GLY A 517 6.71 7.56 14.86
N TYR A 518 7.79 7.82 14.13
CA TYR A 518 8.40 6.85 13.23
C TYR A 518 9.47 6.03 13.94
N GLU A 519 9.57 4.74 13.60
CA GLU A 519 10.53 3.80 14.19
C GLU A 519 11.16 2.89 13.13
N VAL A 520 12.40 2.46 13.35
CA VAL A 520 13.04 1.38 12.58
C VAL A 520 13.30 0.20 13.51
N ARG A 521 12.61 -0.90 13.23
CA ARG A 521 12.70 -2.17 13.96
C ARG A 521 13.34 -3.23 13.08
N HIS A 522 13.81 -4.31 13.66
CA HIS A 522 14.23 -5.50 12.92
C HIS A 522 13.62 -6.75 13.56
N ASP A 523 13.53 -7.83 12.80
CA ASP A 523 13.22 -9.15 13.36
C ASP A 523 14.37 -9.64 14.27
N ALA A 524 14.10 -10.68 15.06
CA ALA A 524 15.10 -11.29 15.95
C ALA A 524 16.34 -11.79 15.20
N GLU A 525 16.16 -12.25 13.96
CA GLU A 525 17.23 -12.82 13.14
C GLU A 525 18.05 -11.75 12.38
N GLY A 526 17.59 -10.50 12.37
CA GLY A 526 18.25 -9.40 11.64
C GLY A 526 18.14 -9.51 10.11
N HIS A 527 17.17 -10.26 9.59
CA HIS A 527 16.94 -10.47 8.16
C HIS A 527 15.94 -9.48 7.55
N CYS A 528 15.17 -8.79 8.38
CA CYS A 528 14.14 -7.87 7.92
C CYS A 528 14.14 -6.60 8.77
N PHE A 529 14.18 -5.44 8.12
CA PHE A 529 13.92 -4.15 8.76
C PHE A 529 12.48 -3.74 8.52
N PHE A 530 11.79 -3.33 9.59
CA PHE A 530 10.45 -2.78 9.55
C PHE A 530 10.51 -1.27 9.79
N LEU A 531 9.93 -0.53 8.86
CA LEU A 531 9.72 0.91 8.97
C LEU A 531 8.31 1.13 9.50
N CYS A 532 8.22 1.69 10.71
CA CYS A 532 7.00 1.67 11.50
C CYS A 532 6.45 3.07 11.77
N TRP A 533 5.14 3.13 12.01
CA TRP A 533 4.44 4.26 12.63
C TRP A 533 3.84 3.80 13.96
N HIS A 534 4.26 4.38 15.09
CA HIS A 534 3.87 3.96 16.44
C HIS A 534 3.92 2.43 16.61
N LYS A 535 5.09 1.84 16.38
CA LYS A 535 5.36 0.39 16.36
C LYS A 535 4.67 -0.44 15.27
N LYS A 536 3.62 0.06 14.60
CA LYS A 536 2.96 -0.65 13.50
C LYS A 536 3.86 -0.67 12.27
N PRO A 537 4.29 -1.85 11.78
CA PRO A 537 5.04 -1.95 10.54
C PRO A 537 4.18 -1.49 9.36
N LEU A 538 4.75 -0.63 8.49
CA LEU A 538 4.12 -0.19 7.25
C LEU A 538 4.92 -0.60 6.02
N TYR A 539 6.24 -0.68 6.14
CA TYR A 539 7.12 -1.16 5.08
C TYR A 539 8.15 -2.12 5.65
N ALA A 540 8.57 -3.06 4.83
CA ALA A 540 9.62 -4.01 5.14
C ALA A 540 10.75 -3.89 4.13
N VAL A 541 12.01 -3.93 4.60
CA VAL A 541 13.22 -4.02 3.79
C VAL A 541 13.88 -5.36 4.07
N THR A 542 14.16 -6.13 3.02
CA THR A 542 14.78 -7.46 3.10
C THR A 542 15.89 -7.59 2.06
N ALA A 543 16.92 -8.38 2.36
CA ALA A 543 18.01 -8.66 1.43
C ALA A 543 18.12 -10.14 1.10
N TRP A 544 18.49 -10.43 -0.15
CA TRP A 544 18.45 -11.76 -0.74
C TRP A 544 19.66 -11.99 -1.63
N ARG A 545 20.05 -13.25 -1.81
CA ARG A 545 21.03 -13.67 -2.83
C ARG A 545 20.67 -15.07 -3.36
N PRO A 546 21.19 -15.50 -4.51
CA PRO A 546 21.01 -16.88 -4.98
C PRO A 546 21.54 -17.89 -3.94
N ALA A 547 20.77 -18.94 -3.66
CA ALA A 547 21.23 -20.01 -2.77
C ALA A 547 22.49 -20.69 -3.34
N GLY A 548 23.48 -20.94 -2.47
CA GLY A 548 24.77 -21.53 -2.88
C GLY A 548 25.72 -20.57 -3.60
N TYR A 549 25.50 -19.25 -3.49
CA TYR A 549 26.45 -18.25 -3.98
C TYR A 549 27.80 -18.39 -3.25
N HIS A 550 28.79 -18.96 -3.93
CA HIS A 550 30.15 -19.10 -3.39
C HIS A 550 30.92 -17.79 -3.60
N HIS A 551 31.34 -17.17 -2.50
CA HIS A 551 32.25 -16.04 -2.53
C HIS A 551 33.60 -16.53 -3.09
N SER A 552 33.95 -16.13 -4.31
CA SER A 552 35.23 -16.47 -4.95
C SER A 552 36.44 -15.78 -4.29
N GLY A 553 36.31 -15.22 -3.10
CA GLY A 553 37.35 -14.48 -2.37
C GLY A 553 37.64 -14.97 -0.94
N GLY A 554 36.96 -16.01 -0.45
CA GLY A 554 37.24 -16.56 0.88
C GLY A 554 38.42 -17.53 0.86
N ALA A 555 39.65 -17.01 0.78
CA ALA A 555 40.82 -17.82 1.10
C ALA A 555 40.67 -18.35 2.53
N ARG A 556 40.65 -19.67 2.67
CA ARG A 556 40.97 -20.36 3.92
C ARG A 556 42.35 -19.85 4.39
N SER A 557 42.38 -19.02 5.43
CA SER A 557 43.58 -18.83 6.23
C SER A 557 43.31 -19.36 7.64
N ARG A 558 43.70 -20.64 7.80
CA ARG A 558 43.97 -21.42 9.02
C ARG A 558 42.94 -21.44 10.14
#